data_AF-A0AAQ3QFK7-F1
#
_entry.id   AF-A0AAQ3QFK7-F1
#
_cell.length_a   1.000
_cell.length_b   1.000
_cell.length_c   1.000
_cell.angle_alpha   90.00
_cell.angle_beta   90.00
_cell.angle_gamma   90.00
#
_symmetry.space_group_name_H-M   'P 1'
#
loop_
_entity.id
_entity.type
_entity.pdbx_description
1 polymer ?
#
loop_
_entity_poly.entity_id
_entity_poly.type
_entity_poly.pdbx_seq_one_letter_code
_entity_poly.pdbx_strand_id
1 'polypeptide(L)'
;MAFSSKLQASTTSSSADALRSLGVLDRQPPLRVLDQLHDQGISLDLRDCRNLGDEAVKALCYLPKLQVLLLDGTDTSNLGLSYLGHGNCPLVSLSLRGCKRITANDISSLFGGSVNLSLQVLDLSRLPNLTDDGILLLAKSRTPIIELRIRECPDIGDTSVMALASMQIEGRSPGSSLYVLDMYECGGITPLSFRWFKKPYFPRLR
;
A
#
# COMPACT_ATOMS: atom_id res chain seq x y z
N MET A 1 25.22 -5.14 -35.55
CA MET A 1 23.99 -4.84 -34.79
C MET A 1 24.11 -5.45 -33.40
N ALA A 2 24.86 -4.78 -32.53
CA ALA A 2 25.12 -5.24 -31.17
C ALA A 2 24.99 -4.04 -30.24
N PHE A 3 24.07 -4.11 -29.29
CA PHE A 3 24.20 -3.39 -28.03
C PHE A 3 24.04 -4.42 -26.91
N SER A 4 25.11 -5.18 -26.73
CA SER A 4 25.49 -5.75 -25.44
C SER A 4 26.56 -4.82 -24.89
N SER A 5 26.37 -4.33 -23.66
CA SER A 5 27.33 -4.52 -22.55
C SER A 5 27.25 -3.39 -21.52
N LYS A 6 27.41 -3.84 -20.25
CA LYS A 6 27.77 -3.09 -19.04
C LYS A 6 26.65 -2.33 -18.32
N LEU A 7 25.85 -3.07 -17.55
CA LEU A 7 25.66 -2.68 -16.14
C LEU A 7 26.81 -3.32 -15.34
N GLN A 8 27.91 -2.59 -15.20
CA GLN A 8 28.81 -2.82 -14.06
C GLN A 8 28.16 -2.13 -12.87
N ALA A 9 28.04 -2.88 -11.77
CA ALA A 9 27.66 -2.35 -10.47
C ALA A 9 28.61 -1.20 -10.08
N SER A 10 28.10 0.03 -10.12
CA SER A 10 28.68 1.16 -9.41
C SER A 10 27.63 1.66 -8.42
N THR A 11 27.95 1.46 -7.15
CA THR A 11 27.30 2.05 -5.99
C THR A 11 27.00 3.54 -6.20
N THR A 12 25.79 3.96 -5.81
CA THR A 12 25.22 5.33 -5.87
C THR A 12 24.57 5.75 -7.21
N SER A 13 23.47 5.09 -7.63
CA SER A 13 22.52 5.79 -8.50
C SER A 13 21.75 6.79 -7.66
N SER A 14 21.87 8.09 -7.95
CA SER A 14 21.04 9.10 -7.31
C SER A 14 19.55 8.75 -7.54
N SER A 15 18.67 9.04 -6.57
CA SER A 15 17.22 8.91 -6.75
C SER A 15 16.74 9.55 -8.06
N ALA A 16 17.41 10.61 -8.51
CA ALA A 16 17.16 11.27 -9.78
C ALA A 16 17.44 10.37 -11.00
N ASP A 17 18.45 9.50 -10.96
CA ASP A 17 18.81 8.62 -12.09
C ASP A 17 17.84 7.44 -12.19
N ALA A 18 17.38 6.92 -11.04
CA ALA A 18 16.27 5.96 -11.00
C ALA A 18 15.01 6.58 -11.62
N LEU A 19 14.62 7.79 -11.21
CA LEU A 19 13.44 8.49 -11.73
C LEU A 19 13.59 8.89 -13.22
N ARG A 20 14.79 9.26 -13.68
CA ARG A 20 15.09 9.51 -15.11
C ARG A 20 15.00 8.24 -15.94
N SER A 21 15.57 7.13 -15.46
CA SER A 21 15.51 5.84 -16.18
C SER A 21 14.08 5.31 -16.36
N LEU A 22 13.18 5.71 -15.47
CA LEU A 22 11.74 5.43 -15.54
C LEU A 22 10.95 6.38 -16.45
N GLY A 23 11.61 7.39 -17.05
CA GLY A 23 10.95 8.43 -17.85
C GLY A 23 10.01 9.34 -17.04
N VAL A 24 10.14 9.35 -15.71
CA VAL A 24 9.28 10.10 -14.76
C VAL A 24 9.66 11.58 -14.74
N LEU A 25 10.92 11.93 -15.01
CA LEU A 25 11.40 13.32 -15.00
C LEU A 25 11.31 14.03 -16.38
N ASP A 26 11.13 13.29 -17.48
CA ASP A 26 11.12 13.85 -18.84
C ASP A 26 9.71 14.19 -19.37
N ARG A 27 8.65 13.91 -18.58
CA ARG A 27 7.27 14.21 -18.95
C ARG A 27 6.70 15.35 -18.09
N GLN A 28 6.53 16.53 -18.67
CA GLN A 28 5.76 17.64 -18.06
C GLN A 28 4.24 17.40 -18.18
N PRO A 29 3.37 18.01 -17.33
CA PRO A 29 3.05 17.71 -15.92
C PRO A 29 1.59 17.14 -15.77
N PRO A 30 1.12 16.73 -14.57
CA PRO A 30 1.53 17.18 -13.24
C PRO A 30 2.07 16.05 -12.36
N LEU A 31 3.36 15.75 -12.50
CA LEU A 31 4.09 15.05 -11.46
C LEU A 31 4.64 16.11 -10.49
N ARG A 32 3.93 16.31 -9.38
CA ARG A 32 4.50 17.03 -8.23
C ARG A 32 5.42 16.04 -7.51
N VAL A 33 6.66 15.92 -7.96
CA VAL A 33 7.73 15.54 -7.03
C VAL A 33 7.68 16.63 -5.96
N LEU A 34 7.26 16.30 -4.74
CA LEU A 34 7.40 17.24 -3.62
C LEU A 34 8.90 17.36 -3.38
N ASP A 35 9.48 18.35 -4.05
CA ASP A 35 10.89 18.60 -4.14
C ASP A 35 11.39 19.14 -2.78
N GLN A 36 11.68 18.23 -1.87
CA GLN A 36 12.47 18.48 -0.66
C GLN A 36 13.50 17.36 -0.50
N LEU A 37 14.39 17.28 -1.48
CA LEU A 37 15.64 16.53 -1.38
C LEU A 37 16.60 17.27 -0.44
N HIS A 38 16.29 17.27 0.86
CA HIS A 38 17.25 17.37 1.97
C HIS A 38 16.53 16.89 3.25
N ASP A 39 16.97 15.73 3.72
CA ASP A 39 16.65 15.09 5.00
C ASP A 39 15.21 14.71 5.39
N GLN A 40 14.20 14.93 4.55
CA GLN A 40 12.83 14.46 4.79
C GLN A 40 12.41 13.32 3.85
N GLY A 41 11.44 12.50 4.27
CA GLY A 41 10.92 11.38 3.49
C GLY A 41 10.37 11.82 2.12
N ILE A 42 10.49 10.96 1.12
CA ILE A 42 10.01 11.18 -0.24
C ILE A 42 8.55 10.75 -0.34
N SER A 43 7.72 11.63 -0.91
CA SER A 43 6.35 11.32 -1.34
C SER A 43 6.27 11.35 -2.86
N LEU A 44 5.81 10.26 -3.45
CA LEU A 44 5.59 10.14 -4.89
C LEU A 44 4.12 9.94 -5.19
N ASP A 45 3.59 10.86 -6.00
CA ASP A 45 2.24 10.80 -6.54
C ASP A 45 2.30 10.34 -8.00
N LEU A 46 1.84 9.13 -8.25
CA LEU A 46 1.81 8.49 -9.58
C LEU A 46 0.38 8.07 -9.96
N ARG A 47 -0.62 8.74 -9.38
CA ARG A 47 -2.03 8.45 -9.67
C ARG A 47 -2.33 8.62 -11.15
N ASP A 48 -3.20 7.77 -11.66
CA ASP A 48 -3.64 7.69 -13.06
C ASP A 48 -2.52 7.51 -14.09
N CYS A 49 -1.30 7.18 -13.66
CA CYS A 49 -0.19 6.81 -14.55
C CYS A 49 -0.42 5.38 -15.07
N ARG A 50 -1.36 5.20 -16.01
CA ARG A 50 -1.80 3.87 -16.50
C ARG A 50 -0.69 3.06 -17.18
N ASN A 51 0.32 3.71 -17.74
CA ASN A 51 1.49 3.03 -18.31
C ASN A 51 2.60 2.74 -17.27
N LEU A 52 2.33 2.96 -15.98
CA LEU A 52 3.23 2.60 -14.90
C LEU A 52 3.16 1.08 -14.70
N GLY A 53 3.95 0.34 -15.48
CA GLY A 53 4.07 -1.12 -15.34
C GLY A 53 4.77 -1.52 -14.03
N ASP A 54 4.74 -2.82 -13.71
CA ASP A 54 5.32 -3.36 -12.47
C ASP A 54 6.84 -3.11 -12.34
N GLU A 55 7.57 -3.02 -13.47
CA GLU A 55 9.01 -2.67 -13.45
C GLU A 55 9.26 -1.24 -12.95
N ALA A 56 8.32 -0.31 -13.17
CA ALA A 56 8.43 1.02 -12.61
C ALA A 56 8.28 0.95 -11.08
N VAL A 57 7.28 0.21 -10.59
CA VAL A 57 7.06 -0.02 -9.15
C VAL A 57 8.30 -0.67 -8.51
N LYS A 58 8.91 -1.65 -9.17
CA LYS A 58 10.18 -2.27 -8.74
C LYS A 58 11.31 -1.27 -8.56
N ALA A 59 11.46 -0.36 -9.51
CA ALA A 59 12.52 0.64 -9.46
C ALA A 59 12.32 1.62 -8.29
N LEU A 60 11.06 1.94 -7.93
CA LEU A 60 10.74 2.76 -6.76
C LEU A 60 11.21 2.11 -5.45
N CYS A 61 11.29 0.77 -5.40
CA CYS A 61 11.79 0.06 -4.22
C CYS A 61 13.28 0.31 -3.91
N TYR A 62 14.03 0.91 -4.83
CA TYR A 62 15.43 1.31 -4.61
C TYR A 62 15.57 2.73 -4.04
N LEU A 63 14.46 3.45 -3.83
CA LEU A 63 14.47 4.80 -3.27
C LEU A 63 14.55 4.72 -1.73
N PRO A 64 15.71 5.01 -1.10
CA PRO A 64 15.96 4.72 0.31
C PRO A 64 15.18 5.62 1.28
N LYS A 65 14.53 6.66 0.77
CA LYS A 65 13.71 7.60 1.57
C LYS A 65 12.24 7.59 1.16
N LEU A 66 11.80 6.67 0.31
CA LEU A 66 10.39 6.62 -0.13
C LEU A 66 9.48 6.22 1.02
N GLN A 67 8.66 7.18 1.48
CA GLN A 67 7.73 6.99 2.60
C GLN A 67 6.27 7.02 2.16
N VAL A 68 5.93 7.79 1.13
CA VAL A 68 4.55 7.90 0.64
C VAL A 68 4.53 7.57 -0.84
N LEU A 69 3.63 6.67 -1.23
CA LEU A 69 3.45 6.27 -2.62
C LEU A 69 1.96 6.19 -2.96
N LEU A 70 1.52 6.99 -3.94
CA LEU A 70 0.14 7.00 -4.42
C LEU A 70 0.11 6.38 -5.82
N LEU A 71 -0.55 5.23 -5.94
CA LEU A 71 -0.70 4.47 -7.19
C LEU A 71 -2.16 4.38 -7.65
N ASP A 72 -3.01 5.32 -7.23
CA ASP A 72 -4.44 5.24 -7.54
C ASP A 72 -4.68 5.11 -9.06
N GLY A 73 -5.56 4.18 -9.44
CA GLY A 73 -5.96 3.99 -10.83
C GLY A 73 -4.86 3.54 -11.79
N THR A 74 -3.70 3.09 -11.30
CA THR A 74 -2.65 2.50 -12.13
C THR A 74 -2.97 1.04 -12.51
N ASP A 75 -2.27 0.52 -13.52
CA ASP A 75 -2.36 -0.88 -13.95
C ASP A 75 -1.39 -1.81 -13.20
N THR A 76 -0.96 -1.42 -11.98
CA THR A 76 -0.11 -2.22 -11.10
C THR A 76 -0.79 -3.55 -10.79
N SER A 77 -0.04 -4.65 -10.91
CA SER A 77 -0.52 -6.01 -10.68
C SER A 77 0.02 -6.62 -9.39
N ASN A 78 -0.29 -7.90 -9.15
CA ASN A 78 0.34 -8.71 -8.10
C ASN A 78 1.87 -8.58 -8.11
N LEU A 79 2.50 -8.55 -9.29
CA LEU A 79 3.95 -8.49 -9.40
C LEU A 79 4.50 -7.18 -8.82
N GLY A 80 3.85 -6.04 -9.09
CA GLY A 80 4.20 -4.75 -8.49
C GLY A 80 4.03 -4.75 -6.97
N LEU A 81 2.94 -5.34 -6.45
CA LEU A 81 2.76 -5.48 -4.99
C LEU A 81 3.82 -6.39 -4.36
N SER A 82 4.21 -7.47 -5.04
CA SER A 82 5.29 -8.34 -4.60
C SER A 82 6.63 -7.62 -4.56
N TYR A 83 6.91 -6.74 -5.54
CA TYR A 83 8.09 -5.88 -5.51
C TYR A 83 8.07 -4.89 -4.35
N LEU A 84 6.93 -4.29 -4.03
CA LEU A 84 6.81 -3.44 -2.85
C LEU A 84 7.06 -4.25 -1.58
N GLY A 85 6.38 -5.40 -1.43
CA GLY A 85 6.46 -6.21 -0.22
C GLY A 85 7.85 -6.78 0.06
N HIS A 86 8.57 -7.23 -0.97
CA HIS A 86 9.92 -7.80 -0.83
C HIS A 86 11.05 -6.80 -1.07
N GLY A 87 10.72 -5.58 -1.50
CA GLY A 87 11.68 -4.50 -1.69
C GLY A 87 12.19 -3.94 -0.36
N ASN A 88 13.14 -3.00 -0.42
CA ASN A 88 13.68 -2.31 0.75
C ASN A 88 13.14 -0.87 0.88
N CYS A 89 11.90 -0.64 0.45
CA CYS A 89 11.29 0.68 0.56
C CYS A 89 10.75 0.90 1.99
N PRO A 90 11.12 2.00 2.66
CA PRO A 90 10.63 2.32 4.00
C PRO A 90 9.24 2.99 3.93
N LEU A 91 8.30 2.37 3.21
CA LEU A 91 6.97 2.92 2.97
C LEU A 91 6.17 3.00 4.25
N VAL A 92 5.67 4.21 4.54
CA VAL A 92 4.78 4.52 5.67
C VAL A 92 3.34 4.64 5.19
N SER A 93 3.11 5.14 3.98
CA SER A 93 1.80 5.32 3.38
C SER A 93 1.75 4.82 1.95
N LEU A 94 0.74 4.00 1.65
CA LEU A 94 0.47 3.47 0.32
C LEU A 94 -1.01 3.66 -0.02
N SER A 95 -1.28 4.17 -1.22
CA SER A 95 -2.62 4.22 -1.79
C SER A 95 -2.68 3.42 -3.08
N LEU A 96 -3.63 2.50 -3.15
CA LEU A 96 -3.90 1.61 -4.29
C LEU A 96 -5.32 1.81 -4.82
N ARG A 97 -5.92 2.98 -4.56
CA ARG A 97 -7.34 3.21 -4.79
C ARG A 97 -7.69 2.99 -6.27
N GLY A 98 -8.73 2.22 -6.55
CA GLY A 98 -9.18 2.02 -7.93
C GLY A 98 -8.27 1.16 -8.83
N CYS A 99 -7.22 0.54 -8.29
CA CYS A 99 -6.35 -0.37 -9.03
C CYS A 99 -7.07 -1.68 -9.36
N LYS A 100 -7.67 -1.77 -10.54
CA LYS A 100 -8.60 -2.85 -10.91
C LYS A 100 -7.97 -4.26 -10.99
N ARG A 101 -6.64 -4.34 -11.13
CA ARG A 101 -5.90 -5.61 -11.27
C ARG A 101 -5.53 -6.24 -9.93
N ILE A 102 -5.77 -5.54 -8.82
CA ILE A 102 -5.46 -6.01 -7.47
C ILE A 102 -6.66 -6.80 -6.93
N THR A 103 -6.38 -7.98 -6.39
CA THR A 103 -7.34 -8.90 -5.80
C THR A 103 -7.00 -9.18 -4.33
N ALA A 104 -7.92 -9.82 -3.61
CA ALA A 104 -7.70 -10.27 -2.23
C ALA A 104 -6.42 -11.10 -2.03
N ASN A 105 -6.10 -11.99 -2.98
CA ASN A 105 -4.90 -12.82 -2.91
C ASN A 105 -3.61 -12.00 -3.03
N ASP A 106 -3.65 -10.90 -3.79
CA ASP A 106 -2.48 -10.07 -4.06
C ASP A 106 -2.07 -9.22 -2.84
N ILE A 107 -3.04 -8.87 -1.98
CA ILE A 107 -2.81 -8.12 -0.75
C ILE A 107 -1.77 -8.81 0.16
N SER A 108 -1.78 -10.14 0.22
CA SER A 108 -0.79 -10.90 1.01
C SER A 108 0.65 -10.69 0.53
N SER A 109 0.85 -10.39 -0.75
CA SER A 109 2.18 -10.19 -1.35
C SER A 109 2.84 -8.90 -0.86
N LEU A 110 2.06 -7.92 -0.39
CA LEU A 110 2.56 -6.67 0.17
C LEU A 110 3.23 -6.86 1.54
N PHE A 111 2.81 -7.87 2.30
CA PHE A 111 3.21 -8.04 3.70
C PHE A 111 4.29 -9.11 3.93
N GLY A 112 4.94 -9.57 2.85
CA GLY A 112 5.98 -10.60 2.90
C GLY A 112 7.38 -10.12 3.31
N GLY A 113 7.64 -8.81 3.38
CA GLY A 113 8.97 -8.26 3.67
C GLY A 113 8.96 -6.90 4.38
N SER A 114 9.83 -5.96 3.99
CA SER A 114 10.15 -4.77 4.81
C SER A 114 8.97 -3.81 5.02
N VAL A 115 8.04 -3.75 4.07
CA VAL A 115 6.85 -2.90 4.15
C VAL A 115 5.98 -3.28 5.37
N ASN A 116 5.95 -4.56 5.74
CA ASN A 116 5.22 -5.03 6.93
C ASN A 116 5.70 -4.34 8.22
N LEU A 117 6.98 -3.91 8.28
CA LEU A 117 7.57 -3.28 9.46
C LEU A 117 7.33 -1.77 9.55
N SER A 118 6.98 -1.12 8.44
CA SER A 118 6.97 0.36 8.33
C SER A 118 5.63 0.96 7.94
N LEU A 119 4.78 0.19 7.23
CA LEU A 119 3.52 0.68 6.71
C LEU A 119 2.51 0.94 7.85
N GLN A 120 1.94 2.14 7.84
CA GLN A 120 1.00 2.61 8.87
C GLN A 120 -0.32 3.11 8.26
N VAL A 121 -0.29 3.61 7.03
CA VAL A 121 -1.46 4.16 6.33
C VAL A 121 -1.66 3.38 5.03
N LEU A 122 -2.82 2.78 4.86
CA LEU A 122 -3.16 2.02 3.66
C LEU A 122 -4.56 2.39 3.15
N ASP A 123 -4.64 2.73 1.87
CA ASP A 123 -5.90 2.96 1.16
C ASP A 123 -6.11 1.90 0.07
N LEU A 124 -7.12 1.05 0.29
CA LEU A 124 -7.59 -0.02 -0.60
C LEU A 124 -8.99 0.29 -1.15
N SER A 125 -9.39 1.55 -1.17
CA SER A 125 -10.74 1.95 -1.60
C SER A 125 -10.96 1.69 -3.10
N ARG A 126 -12.22 1.45 -3.49
CA ARG A 126 -12.64 1.25 -4.88
C ARG A 126 -11.90 0.10 -5.58
N LEU A 127 -11.50 -0.94 -4.83
CA LEU A 127 -10.96 -2.16 -5.40
C LEU A 127 -12.10 -3.13 -5.70
N PRO A 128 -12.49 -3.33 -6.98
CA PRO A 128 -13.69 -4.09 -7.32
C PRO A 128 -13.58 -5.58 -7.03
N ASN A 129 -12.36 -6.11 -6.88
CA ASN A 129 -12.08 -7.53 -6.64
C ASN A 129 -11.50 -7.79 -5.23
N LEU A 130 -11.63 -6.81 -4.32
CA LEU A 130 -11.22 -6.96 -2.94
C LEU A 130 -12.36 -7.57 -2.11
N THR A 131 -12.08 -8.69 -1.46
CA THR A 131 -13.02 -9.43 -0.62
C THR A 131 -12.55 -9.48 0.83
N ASP A 132 -13.42 -9.97 1.72
CA ASP A 132 -13.11 -10.19 3.14
C ASP A 132 -11.83 -11.04 3.37
N ASP A 133 -11.51 -11.98 2.47
CA ASP A 133 -10.30 -12.81 2.56
C ASP A 133 -9.02 -11.96 2.52
N GLY A 134 -9.00 -10.89 1.72
CA GLY A 134 -7.87 -9.97 1.62
C GLY A 134 -7.65 -9.22 2.95
N ILE A 135 -8.74 -8.81 3.60
CA ILE A 135 -8.68 -8.14 4.90
C ILE A 135 -8.29 -9.11 6.02
N LEU A 136 -8.73 -10.38 5.94
CA LEU A 136 -8.27 -11.42 6.84
C LEU A 136 -6.76 -11.67 6.72
N LEU A 137 -6.22 -11.69 5.51
CA LEU A 137 -4.78 -11.81 5.26
C LEU A 137 -4.01 -10.60 5.80
N LEU A 138 -4.54 -9.39 5.59
CA LEU A 138 -4.00 -8.17 6.20
C LEU A 138 -3.99 -8.26 7.74
N ALA A 139 -5.10 -8.69 8.37
CA ALA A 139 -5.17 -8.84 9.82
C ALA A 139 -4.15 -9.87 10.35
N LYS A 140 -3.92 -10.96 9.61
CA LYS A 140 -2.93 -12.01 9.95
C LYS A 140 -1.48 -11.55 9.81
N SER A 141 -1.21 -10.60 8.93
CA SER A 141 0.14 -10.09 8.68
C SER A 141 0.76 -9.39 9.89
N ARG A 142 -0.08 -8.91 10.83
CA ARG A 142 0.29 -8.13 12.01
C ARG A 142 1.01 -6.82 11.69
N THR A 143 0.92 -6.34 10.45
CA THR A 143 1.42 -5.02 10.08
C THR A 143 0.76 -3.95 10.97
N PRO A 144 1.54 -3.00 11.52
CA PRO A 144 1.07 -2.02 12.50
C PRO A 144 0.27 -0.89 11.83
N ILE A 145 -0.76 -1.23 11.06
CA ILE A 145 -1.64 -0.27 10.40
C ILE A 145 -2.39 0.54 11.47
N ILE A 146 -2.33 1.86 11.30
CA ILE A 146 -2.96 2.88 12.14
C ILE A 146 -4.18 3.45 11.42
N GLU A 147 -4.10 3.57 10.10
CA GLU A 147 -5.16 4.11 9.26
C GLU A 147 -5.41 3.18 8.07
N LEU A 148 -6.64 2.66 7.99
CA LEU A 148 -7.08 1.77 6.93
C LEU A 148 -8.34 2.32 6.29
N ARG A 149 -8.26 2.59 4.98
CA ARG A 149 -9.42 2.95 4.16
C ARG A 149 -9.75 1.83 3.19
N ILE A 150 -11.00 1.43 3.18
CA ILE A 150 -11.57 0.39 2.32
C ILE A 150 -12.95 0.90 1.89
N ARG A 151 -13.04 2.07 1.25
CA ARG A 151 -14.33 2.64 0.83
C ARG A 151 -14.78 2.04 -0.49
N GLU A 152 -16.10 1.99 -0.71
CA GLU A 152 -16.68 1.63 -2.02
C GLU A 152 -16.19 0.27 -2.55
N CYS A 153 -15.95 -0.70 -1.65
CA CYS A 153 -15.57 -2.08 -2.00
C CYS A 153 -16.80 -2.99 -1.86
N PRO A 154 -17.36 -3.54 -2.95
CA PRO A 154 -18.67 -4.20 -2.94
C PRO A 154 -18.67 -5.51 -2.13
N ASP A 155 -17.57 -6.27 -2.16
CA ASP A 155 -17.45 -7.60 -1.56
C ASP A 155 -16.84 -7.58 -0.15
N ILE A 156 -16.84 -6.40 0.49
CA ILE A 156 -16.37 -6.21 1.87
C ILE A 156 -17.57 -6.15 2.81
N GLY A 157 -17.54 -6.97 3.86
CA GLY A 157 -18.63 -7.06 4.84
C GLY A 157 -18.20 -7.29 6.27
N ASP A 158 -19.17 -7.73 7.09
CA ASP A 158 -19.00 -7.87 8.54
C ASP A 158 -17.81 -8.77 8.93
N THR A 159 -17.44 -9.73 8.07
CA THR A 159 -16.25 -10.59 8.29
C THR A 159 -14.96 -9.78 8.32
N SER A 160 -14.81 -8.77 7.46
CA SER A 160 -13.67 -7.84 7.49
C SER A 160 -13.58 -7.12 8.83
N VAL A 161 -14.72 -6.62 9.34
CA VAL A 161 -14.75 -5.94 10.65
C VAL A 161 -14.34 -6.91 11.76
N MET A 162 -14.87 -8.13 11.75
CA MET A 162 -14.51 -9.16 12.72
C MET A 162 -13.02 -9.52 12.65
N ALA A 163 -12.46 -9.66 11.45
CA ALA A 163 -11.04 -9.94 11.26
C ALA A 163 -10.16 -8.83 11.85
N LEU A 164 -10.47 -7.56 11.52
CA LEU A 164 -9.74 -6.40 12.04
C LEU A 164 -9.88 -6.25 13.57
N ALA A 165 -11.07 -6.54 14.11
CA ALA A 165 -11.34 -6.55 15.55
C ALA A 165 -10.52 -7.60 16.32
N SER A 166 -10.15 -8.68 15.63
CA SER A 166 -9.38 -9.80 16.20
C SER A 166 -7.85 -9.64 16.08
N MET A 167 -7.37 -8.54 15.48
CA MET A 167 -5.94 -8.26 15.39
C MET A 167 -5.31 -8.21 16.78
N GLN A 168 -4.26 -9.01 16.98
CA GLN A 168 -3.49 -9.03 18.23
C GLN A 168 -2.15 -8.33 17.99
N ILE A 169 -1.87 -7.32 18.80
CA ILE A 169 -0.53 -6.75 18.92
C ILE A 169 0.23 -7.61 19.93
N GLU A 170 1.41 -8.11 19.56
CA GLU A 170 2.23 -8.97 20.44
C GLU A 170 2.36 -8.38 21.85
N GLY A 171 2.03 -9.19 22.87
CA GLY A 171 2.18 -8.83 24.29
C GLY A 171 1.17 -7.81 24.86
N ARG A 172 0.14 -7.40 24.10
CA ARG A 172 -0.92 -6.46 24.57
C ARG A 172 -2.29 -7.12 24.74
N SER A 173 -3.15 -6.39 25.46
CA SER A 173 -4.59 -6.64 25.55
C SER A 173 -5.19 -6.84 24.15
N PRO A 174 -6.18 -7.74 23.99
CA PRO A 174 -6.82 -8.00 22.70
C PRO A 174 -7.41 -6.72 22.09
N GLY A 175 -7.16 -6.48 20.80
CA GLY A 175 -7.74 -5.36 20.06
C GLY A 175 -6.82 -4.78 18.98
N SER A 176 -7.45 -4.22 17.96
CA SER A 176 -6.82 -3.59 16.79
C SER A 176 -5.90 -2.42 17.15
N SER A 177 -4.84 -2.23 16.36
CA SER A 177 -3.97 -1.04 16.39
C SER A 177 -4.61 0.20 15.74
N LEU A 178 -5.69 0.01 14.98
CA LEU A 178 -6.30 1.04 14.15
C LEU A 178 -6.82 2.21 14.98
N TYR A 179 -6.45 3.41 14.55
CA TYR A 179 -7.00 4.70 14.99
C TYR A 179 -8.06 5.22 14.03
N VAL A 180 -7.92 4.89 12.74
CA VAL A 180 -8.87 5.27 11.69
C VAL A 180 -9.20 4.02 10.88
N LEU A 181 -10.49 3.72 10.80
CA LEU A 181 -11.04 2.68 9.94
C LEU A 181 -12.22 3.28 9.18
N ASP A 182 -12.16 3.17 7.87
CA ASP A 182 -13.07 3.86 6.98
C ASP A 182 -13.59 2.89 5.92
N MET A 183 -14.83 2.45 6.10
CA MET A 183 -15.49 1.43 5.28
C MET A 183 -16.78 1.97 4.66
N TYR A 184 -16.80 3.27 4.36
CA TYR A 184 -17.95 3.93 3.76
C TYR A 184 -18.33 3.29 2.42
N GLU A 185 -19.63 3.07 2.19
CA GLU A 185 -20.19 2.47 0.97
C GLU A 185 -19.62 1.08 0.62
N CYS A 186 -19.20 0.29 1.62
CA CYS A 186 -19.00 -1.14 1.43
C CYS A 186 -20.32 -1.90 1.37
N GLY A 187 -20.45 -2.84 0.43
CA GLY A 187 -21.72 -3.51 0.12
C GLY A 187 -22.20 -4.50 1.19
N GLY A 188 -21.29 -5.13 1.92
CA GLY A 188 -21.58 -6.21 2.87
C GLY A 188 -21.63 -5.79 4.34
N ILE A 189 -21.49 -4.51 4.66
CA ILE A 189 -21.47 -4.03 6.05
C ILE A 189 -22.89 -3.84 6.56
N THR A 190 -23.22 -4.54 7.66
CA THR A 190 -24.53 -4.48 8.31
C THR A 190 -24.41 -3.94 9.74
N PRO A 191 -25.53 -3.52 10.37
CA PRO A 191 -25.53 -3.13 11.78
C PRO A 191 -25.07 -4.23 12.74
N LEU A 192 -25.03 -5.50 12.32
CA LEU A 192 -24.49 -6.58 13.16
C LEU A 192 -23.03 -6.34 13.49
N SER A 193 -22.27 -5.68 12.60
CA SER A 193 -20.87 -5.39 12.81
C SER A 193 -20.58 -4.36 13.91
N PHE A 194 -21.56 -3.52 14.25
CA PHE A 194 -21.41 -2.45 15.24
C PHE A 194 -21.04 -2.97 16.63
N ARG A 195 -21.35 -4.25 16.91
CA ARG A 195 -20.92 -4.91 18.15
C ARG A 195 -19.40 -4.96 18.31
N TRP A 196 -18.64 -4.92 17.22
CA TRP A 196 -17.18 -4.96 17.25
C TRP A 196 -16.57 -3.57 17.38
N PHE A 197 -17.23 -2.49 16.95
CA PHE A 197 -16.73 -1.10 17.02
C PHE A 197 -16.75 -0.51 18.45
N LYS A 198 -16.14 -1.20 19.40
CA LYS A 198 -16.05 -0.82 20.81
C LYS A 198 -14.84 -1.47 21.48
N LYS A 199 -14.54 -1.06 22.71
CA LYS A 199 -13.56 -1.76 23.56
C LYS A 199 -14.07 -3.17 23.91
N PRO A 200 -13.20 -4.21 23.94
CA PRO A 200 -11.75 -4.15 23.75
C PRO A 200 -11.28 -4.19 22.28
N TYR A 201 -12.16 -4.51 21.33
CA TYR A 201 -11.82 -4.81 19.93
C TYR A 201 -11.15 -3.67 19.16
N PHE A 202 -11.68 -2.44 19.26
CA PHE A 202 -11.06 -1.25 18.66
C PHE A 202 -10.80 -0.21 19.76
N PRO A 203 -9.71 -0.35 20.53
CA PRO A 203 -9.48 0.47 21.71
C PRO A 203 -9.06 1.92 21.40
N ARG A 204 -8.68 2.19 20.14
CA ARG A 204 -8.06 3.44 19.67
C ARG A 204 -8.84 4.17 18.58
N LEU A 205 -9.89 3.54 18.06
CA LEU A 205 -10.69 4.10 16.97
C LEU A 205 -11.38 5.39 17.44
N ARG A 206 -11.25 6.45 16.65
CA ARG A 206 -11.88 7.77 16.89
C ARG A 206 -13.18 7.92 16.13
#